data_AF-A0A2V8YQ77-F1
#
_entry.id   AF-A0A2V8YQ77-F1
#
_cell.length_a   1.000
_cell.length_b   1.000
_cell.length_c   1.000
_cell.angle_alpha   90.00
_cell.angle_beta   90.00
_cell.angle_gamma   90.00
#
_symmetry.space_group_name_H-M   'P 1'
#
loop_
_entity.id
_entity.type
_entity.pdbx_description
1 polymer ?
#
loop_
_entity_poly.entity_id
_entity_poly.type
_entity_poly.pdbx_seq_one_letter_code
_entity_poly.pdbx_strand_id
1 'polypeptide(L)'
;MSMNVQKRAWIKQNFWLTLAEAMLIASARFLDIDEGANAELGVTFRIETTDPCLDNRELILFDTAPGGVGYSLEIAGNLKQVLSVASKILEDCGCGDSCYRCLRSYGSYRNQWIHARPDRHLLSEGLAKFINLNWS
;
A
#
# COMPACT_ATOMS: atom_id res chain seq x y z
N MET A 1 -12.39 22.53 14.81
CA MET A 1 -12.95 21.33 15.48
C MET A 1 -11.81 20.37 15.79
N SER A 2 -11.43 20.20 17.06
CA SER A 2 -10.32 19.31 17.43
C SER A 2 -10.67 17.86 17.13
N MET A 3 -9.88 17.20 16.29
CA MET A 3 -10.07 15.80 15.93
C MET A 3 -9.64 14.92 17.11
N ASN A 4 -10.57 14.11 17.66
CA ASN A 4 -10.30 13.19 18.77
C ASN A 4 -9.09 12.28 18.46
N VAL A 5 -8.21 12.07 19.46
CA VAL A 5 -7.04 11.19 19.41
C VAL A 5 -7.36 9.82 18.82
N GLN A 6 -8.50 9.21 19.19
CA GLN A 6 -8.95 7.92 18.67
C GLN A 6 -9.21 7.97 17.15
N LYS A 7 -9.86 9.05 16.68
CA LYS A 7 -10.11 9.25 15.25
C LYS A 7 -8.82 9.46 14.47
N ARG A 8 -7.83 10.16 15.05
CA ARG A 8 -6.50 10.34 14.43
C ARG A 8 -5.76 9.01 14.28
N ALA A 9 -5.73 8.20 15.35
CA ALA A 9 -5.10 6.89 15.33
C ALA A 9 -5.76 5.98 14.28
N TRP A 10 -7.10 5.97 14.23
CA TRP A 10 -7.86 5.22 13.23
C TRP A 10 -7.53 5.65 11.80
N ILE A 11 -7.53 6.97 11.50
CA ILE A 11 -7.19 7.47 10.15
C ILE A 11 -5.77 7.06 9.77
N LYS A 12 -4.79 7.27 10.66
CA LYS A 12 -3.40 6.89 10.42
C LYS A 12 -3.28 5.39 10.12
N GLN A 13 -3.92 4.54 10.93
CA GLN A 13 -3.89 3.10 10.72
C GLN A 13 -4.49 2.70 9.36
N ASN A 14 -5.68 3.21 9.01
CA ASN A 14 -6.33 2.88 7.74
C ASN A 14 -5.58 3.45 6.54
N PHE A 15 -4.95 4.61 6.66
CA PHE A 15 -4.07 5.16 5.63
C PHE A 15 -2.93 4.20 5.30
N TRP A 16 -2.17 3.75 6.31
CA TRP A 16 -1.02 2.86 6.11
C TRP A 16 -1.44 1.51 5.54
N LEU A 17 -2.60 0.99 5.95
CA LEU A 17 -3.15 -0.25 5.39
C LEU A 17 -3.55 -0.09 3.94
N THR A 18 -4.22 1.01 3.62
CA THR A 18 -4.59 1.35 2.25
C THR A 18 -3.33 1.46 1.38
N LEU A 19 -2.27 2.08 1.89
CA LEU A 19 -0.99 2.19 1.20
C LEU A 19 -0.34 0.81 0.99
N ALA A 20 -0.30 -0.04 2.01
CA ALA A 20 0.28 -1.37 1.90
C ALA A 20 -0.45 -2.24 0.87
N GLU A 21 -1.78 -2.26 0.91
CA GLU A 21 -2.59 -3.02 -0.05
C GLU A 21 -2.45 -2.46 -1.46
N ALA A 22 -2.52 -1.14 -1.63
CA ALA A 22 -2.33 -0.50 -2.93
C ALA A 22 -0.95 -0.83 -3.52
N MET A 23 0.11 -0.79 -2.70
CA MET A 23 1.47 -1.12 -3.14
C MET A 23 1.62 -2.59 -3.50
N LEU A 24 1.06 -3.51 -2.71
CA LEU A 24 1.14 -4.94 -2.98
C LEU A 24 0.44 -5.28 -4.31
N ILE A 25 -0.79 -4.79 -4.49
CA ILE A 25 -1.59 -4.99 -5.72
C ILE A 25 -0.91 -4.33 -6.92
N ALA A 26 -0.47 -3.07 -6.79
CA ALA A 26 0.18 -2.36 -7.87
C ALA A 26 1.49 -3.01 -8.31
N SER A 27 2.27 -3.52 -7.35
CA SER A 27 3.53 -4.22 -7.64
C SER A 27 3.27 -5.53 -8.38
N ALA A 28 2.29 -6.31 -7.92
CA ALA A 28 1.91 -7.55 -8.59
C ALA A 28 1.42 -7.30 -10.03
N ARG A 29 0.58 -6.27 -10.24
CA ARG A 29 0.14 -5.86 -11.59
C ARG A 29 1.27 -5.36 -12.47
N PHE A 30 2.20 -4.60 -11.89
CA PHE A 30 3.34 -4.08 -12.63
C PHE A 30 4.27 -5.22 -13.12
N LEU A 31 4.46 -6.23 -12.28
CA LEU A 31 5.29 -7.40 -12.58
C LEU A 31 4.56 -8.51 -13.36
N ASP A 32 3.26 -8.37 -13.57
CA ASP A 32 2.38 -9.37 -14.18
C ASP A 32 2.40 -10.73 -13.44
N ILE A 33 2.31 -10.66 -12.10
CA ILE A 33 2.28 -11.82 -11.19
C ILE A 33 0.96 -11.90 -10.39
N ASP A 34 0.72 -13.03 -9.73
CA ASP A 34 -0.53 -13.29 -8.99
C ASP A 34 -0.71 -12.36 -7.77
N GLU A 35 -1.78 -11.55 -7.77
CA GLU A 35 -2.22 -10.68 -6.68
C GLU A 35 -2.83 -11.43 -5.47
N GLY A 36 -3.04 -12.75 -5.61
CA GLY A 36 -3.95 -13.57 -4.80
C GLY A 36 -3.27 -14.47 -3.76
N ALA A 37 -3.83 -15.66 -3.57
CA ALA A 37 -3.51 -16.54 -2.43
C ALA A 37 -2.06 -17.08 -2.44
N ASN A 38 -1.36 -17.01 -3.56
CA ASN A 38 0.04 -17.43 -3.69
C ASN A 38 0.98 -16.26 -3.95
N ALA A 39 0.68 -15.08 -3.38
CA ALA A 39 1.47 -13.87 -3.59
C ALA A 39 2.99 -14.09 -3.38
N GLU A 40 3.75 -13.76 -4.42
CA GLU A 40 5.22 -13.79 -4.44
C GLU A 40 5.83 -12.55 -3.76
N LEU A 41 4.98 -11.62 -3.36
CA LEU A 41 5.31 -10.39 -2.65
C LEU A 41 4.62 -10.34 -1.29
N GLY A 42 5.31 -9.74 -0.32
CA GLY A 42 4.81 -9.48 1.01
C GLY A 42 5.04 -8.03 1.42
N VAL A 43 4.17 -7.53 2.31
CA VAL A 43 4.31 -6.22 2.93
C VAL A 43 4.28 -6.33 4.45
N THR A 44 5.11 -5.55 5.13
CA THR A 44 5.08 -5.41 6.59
C THR A 44 5.37 -3.98 7.00
N PHE A 45 5.13 -3.66 8.28
CA PHE A 45 5.44 -2.35 8.84
C PHE A 45 6.52 -2.46 9.90
N ARG A 46 7.47 -1.51 9.89
CA ARG A 46 8.35 -1.24 11.02
C ARG A 46 7.79 -0.03 11.77
N ILE A 47 7.55 -0.15 13.08
CA ILE A 47 6.84 0.86 13.92
C ILE A 47 7.81 1.65 14.83
N GLU A 48 9.10 1.33 14.79
CA GLU A 48 10.15 1.98 15.58
C GLU A 48 11.30 2.36 14.65
N THR A 49 11.13 3.46 13.92
CA THR A 49 12.20 4.03 13.11
C THR A 49 12.89 5.15 13.88
N THR A 50 14.22 5.16 13.83
CA THR A 50 15.06 6.21 14.44
C THR A 50 15.19 7.44 13.55
N ASP A 51 14.56 7.43 12.36
CA ASP A 51 14.62 8.52 11.41
C ASP A 51 13.60 9.62 11.79
N PRO A 52 14.06 10.84 12.16
CA PRO A 52 13.17 11.93 12.52
C PRO A 52 12.30 12.45 11.36
N CYS A 53 12.59 12.07 10.11
CA CYS A 53 11.77 12.40 8.95
C CYS A 53 10.59 11.44 8.73
N LEU A 54 10.57 10.29 9.41
CA LEU A 54 9.50 9.31 9.31
C LEU A 54 8.56 9.42 10.52
N ASP A 55 7.23 9.34 10.32
CA ASP A 55 6.22 9.36 11.40
C ASP A 55 6.20 8.03 12.17
N ASN A 56 7.38 7.57 12.60
CA ASN A 56 7.66 6.30 13.27
C ASN A 56 7.13 5.06 12.52
N ARG A 57 6.93 5.13 11.20
CA ARG A 57 6.46 3.98 10.44
C ARG A 57 7.07 3.90 9.05
N GLU A 58 7.48 2.69 8.69
CA GLU A 58 7.95 2.36 7.35
C GLU A 58 7.13 1.20 6.79
N LEU A 59 6.83 1.28 5.50
CA LEU A 59 6.30 0.16 4.73
C LEU A 59 7.48 -0.58 4.09
N ILE A 60 7.59 -1.88 4.36
CA ILE A 60 8.61 -2.74 3.78
C ILE A 60 7.92 -3.70 2.82
N LEU A 61 8.34 -3.69 1.55
CA LEU A 61 7.90 -4.60 0.50
C LEU A 61 9.05 -5.56 0.17
N PHE A 62 8.77 -6.86 0.08
CA PHE A 62 9.80 -7.87 -0.08
C PHE A 62 9.30 -9.11 -0.85
N ASP A 63 10.23 -9.83 -1.48
CA ASP A 63 10.00 -11.14 -2.09
C ASP A 63 9.69 -12.20 -1.03
N THR A 64 8.62 -12.99 -1.19
CA THR A 64 8.27 -14.07 -0.25
C THR A 64 9.01 -15.38 -0.51
N ALA A 65 9.56 -15.54 -1.71
CA ALA A 65 10.33 -16.72 -2.09
C ALA A 65 11.66 -16.82 -1.31
N PRO A 66 12.02 -18.01 -0.76
CA PRO A 66 13.30 -18.21 -0.10
C PRO A 66 14.47 -17.86 -1.03
N GLY A 67 15.34 -16.96 -0.58
CA GLY A 67 16.49 -16.46 -1.36
C GLY A 67 16.20 -15.19 -2.17
N GLY A 68 14.93 -14.80 -2.33
CA GLY A 68 14.51 -13.66 -3.13
C GLY A 68 14.71 -13.88 -4.63
N VAL A 69 13.67 -13.61 -5.42
CA VAL A 69 13.75 -13.76 -6.90
C VAL A 69 14.03 -12.43 -7.59
N GLY A 70 14.00 -11.32 -6.85
CA GLY A 70 14.43 -9.99 -7.32
C GLY A 70 13.29 -9.05 -7.66
N TYR A 71 12.04 -9.40 -7.33
CA TYR A 71 10.89 -8.52 -7.56
C TYR A 71 10.99 -7.21 -6.80
N SER A 72 11.43 -7.25 -5.54
CA SER A 72 11.63 -6.03 -4.75
C SER A 72 12.65 -5.08 -5.38
N LEU A 73 13.70 -5.60 -6.02
CA LEU A 73 14.70 -4.81 -6.74
C LEU A 73 14.12 -4.19 -8.01
N GLU A 74 13.38 -4.98 -8.80
CA GLU A 74 12.71 -4.50 -10.02
C GLU A 74 11.68 -3.40 -9.70
N ILE A 75 10.91 -3.57 -8.62
CA ILE A 75 9.97 -2.57 -8.12
C ILE A 75 10.70 -1.30 -7.69
N ALA A 76 11.81 -1.41 -6.97
CA ALA A 76 12.59 -0.26 -6.54
C ALA A 76 13.15 0.54 -7.74
N GLY A 77 13.58 -0.14 -8.80
CA GLY A 77 14.03 0.49 -10.05
C GLY A 77 12.92 1.20 -10.83
N ASN A 78 11.66 0.77 -10.65
CA ASN A 78 10.48 1.26 -11.36
C ASN A 78 9.44 1.90 -10.44
N LEU A 79 9.88 2.49 -9.32
CA LEU A 79 8.98 2.95 -8.27
C LEU A 79 7.91 3.94 -8.76
N LYS A 80 8.27 4.85 -9.68
CA LYS A 80 7.31 5.80 -10.27
C LYS A 80 6.16 5.08 -10.97
N GLN A 81 6.49 4.06 -11.77
CA GLN A 81 5.52 3.28 -12.54
C GLN A 81 4.61 2.50 -11.61
N VAL A 82 5.17 1.85 -10.59
CA VAL A 82 4.40 1.12 -9.57
C VAL A 82 3.45 2.06 -8.80
N LEU A 83 3.93 3.23 -8.36
CA LEU A 83 3.09 4.24 -7.73
C LEU A 83 2.00 4.77 -8.67
N SER A 84 2.29 4.89 -9.97
CA SER A 84 1.30 5.31 -10.97
C SER A 84 0.21 4.24 -11.15
N VAL A 85 0.56 2.96 -11.11
CA VAL A 85 -0.43 1.85 -11.09
C VAL A 85 -1.28 1.93 -9.82
N ALA A 86 -0.66 2.17 -8.65
CA ALA A 86 -1.38 2.36 -7.39
C ALA A 86 -2.35 3.55 -7.45
N SER A 87 -1.95 4.68 -8.04
CA SER A 87 -2.85 5.84 -8.22
C SER A 87 -4.09 5.46 -9.06
N LYS A 88 -3.88 4.77 -10.19
CA LYS A 88 -4.98 4.30 -11.05
C LYS A 88 -5.93 3.36 -10.32
N ILE A 89 -5.42 2.42 -9.52
CA ILE A 89 -6.25 1.51 -8.71
C ILE A 89 -7.20 2.29 -7.77
N LEU A 90 -6.71 3.38 -7.18
CA LEU A 90 -7.46 4.19 -6.22
C LEU A 90 -8.49 5.11 -6.90
N GLU A 91 -8.15 5.62 -8.09
CA GLU A 91 -8.94 6.60 -8.85
C GLU A 91 -10.02 5.95 -9.73
N ASP A 92 -9.70 4.85 -10.41
CA ASP A 92 -10.56 4.24 -11.44
C ASP A 92 -11.73 3.42 -10.87
N CYS A 93 -11.78 3.24 -9.55
CA CYS A 93 -12.83 2.46 -8.89
C CYS A 93 -13.96 3.35 -8.35
N GLY A 94 -15.18 3.15 -8.85
CA GLY A 94 -16.39 3.85 -8.37
C GLY A 94 -17.03 3.28 -7.09
N CYS A 95 -16.32 2.50 -6.28
CA CYS A 95 -16.88 2.00 -5.01
C CYS A 95 -16.87 3.07 -3.91
N GLY A 96 -17.51 2.76 -2.78
CA GLY A 96 -17.35 3.52 -1.53
C GLY A 96 -15.90 3.46 -1.04
N ASP A 97 -15.62 2.70 0.02
CA ASP A 97 -14.26 2.60 0.58
C ASP A 97 -13.31 1.69 -0.24
N SER A 98 -13.68 0.42 -0.41
CA SER A 98 -12.87 -0.60 -1.07
C SER A 98 -13.73 -1.78 -1.54
N CYS A 99 -13.28 -2.47 -2.58
CA CYS A 99 -13.86 -3.72 -3.07
C CYS A 99 -12.78 -4.64 -3.67
N TYR A 100 -13.18 -5.84 -4.09
CA TYR A 100 -12.27 -6.83 -4.72
C TYR A 100 -11.68 -6.41 -6.07
N ARG A 101 -12.16 -5.30 -6.66
CA ARG A 101 -11.57 -4.75 -7.89
C ARG A 101 -10.43 -3.77 -7.64
N CYS A 102 -10.35 -3.18 -6.44
CA CYS A 102 -9.35 -2.15 -6.13
C CYS A 102 -8.39 -2.55 -5.00
N LEU A 103 -8.89 -2.68 -3.77
CA LEU A 103 -8.05 -2.74 -2.56
C LEU A 103 -8.31 -3.97 -1.70
N ARG A 104 -9.21 -4.87 -2.11
CA ARG A 104 -9.39 -6.16 -1.44
C ARG A 104 -8.82 -7.24 -2.34
N SER A 105 -7.94 -8.07 -1.79
CA SER A 105 -7.47 -9.27 -2.45
C SER A 105 -7.89 -10.49 -1.62
N TYR A 106 -7.89 -11.68 -2.21
CA TYR A 106 -8.08 -12.90 -1.41
C TYR A 106 -6.95 -13.09 -0.38
N GLY A 107 -5.78 -12.50 -0.63
CA GLY A 107 -4.62 -12.52 0.26
C GLY A 107 -4.62 -11.46 1.38
N SER A 108 -5.44 -10.40 1.29
CA SER A 108 -5.43 -9.28 2.25
C SER A 108 -5.82 -9.70 3.68
N TYR A 109 -6.46 -10.87 3.85
CA TYR A 109 -6.76 -11.48 5.16
C TYR A 109 -5.55 -12.12 5.84
N ARG A 110 -4.36 -12.13 5.22
CA ARG A 110 -3.14 -12.68 5.82
C ARG A 110 -2.60 -11.85 6.97
N ASN A 111 -3.00 -10.59 7.07
CA ASN A 111 -2.76 -9.75 8.25
C ASN A 111 -3.92 -9.90 9.25
N GLN A 112 -4.09 -11.11 9.81
CA GLN A 112 -5.23 -11.50 10.67
C GLN A 112 -5.42 -10.62 11.92
N TRP A 113 -4.45 -9.76 12.23
CA TRP A 113 -4.44 -8.85 13.37
C TRP A 113 -5.15 -7.51 13.12
N ILE A 114 -5.66 -7.29 11.90
CA ILE A 114 -6.10 -5.96 11.47
C ILE A 114 -7.55 -6.02 10.96
N HIS A 115 -8.49 -5.64 11.84
CA HIS A 115 -9.92 -5.47 11.50
C HIS A 115 -10.24 -4.17 10.75
N ALA A 116 -9.22 -3.44 10.30
CA ALA A 116 -9.38 -2.17 9.60
C ALA A 116 -9.65 -2.41 8.11
N ARG A 117 -10.41 -1.49 7.50
CA ARG A 117 -10.95 -1.62 6.16
C ARG A 117 -10.25 -0.60 5.26
N PRO A 118 -9.47 -1.04 4.25
CA PRO A 118 -8.85 -0.12 3.31
C PRO A 118 -9.87 0.85 2.73
N ASP A 119 -9.48 2.10 2.59
CA ASP A 119 -10.33 3.17 2.05
C ASP A 119 -9.53 3.99 1.05
N ARG A 120 -9.88 3.84 -0.22
CA ARG A 120 -9.17 4.47 -1.34
C ARG A 120 -9.08 5.99 -1.22
N HIS A 121 -10.06 6.62 -0.57
CA HIS A 121 -10.11 8.07 -0.44
C HIS A 121 -9.07 8.62 0.53
N LEU A 122 -8.52 7.79 1.42
CA LEU A 122 -7.48 8.23 2.36
C LEU A 122 -6.13 8.47 1.66
N LEU A 123 -5.92 7.90 0.48
CA LEU A 123 -4.63 7.90 -0.20
C LEU A 123 -4.67 8.55 -1.60
N SER A 124 -5.78 8.47 -2.33
CA SER A 124 -5.84 8.83 -3.76
C SER A 124 -5.27 10.21 -4.09
N GLU A 125 -5.76 11.27 -3.42
CA GLU A 125 -5.31 12.64 -3.66
C GLU A 125 -3.83 12.83 -3.27
N GLY A 126 -3.44 12.28 -2.11
CA GLY A 126 -2.09 12.42 -1.58
C GLY A 126 -1.05 11.72 -2.45
N LEU A 127 -1.37 10.54 -2.97
CA LEU A 127 -0.48 9.76 -3.83
C LEU A 127 -0.24 10.45 -5.17
N ALA A 128 -1.31 10.91 -5.84
CA ALA A 128 -1.20 11.64 -7.10
C ALA A 128 -0.31 12.90 -6.93
N LYS A 129 -0.51 13.65 -5.84
CA LYS A 129 0.33 14.80 -5.50
C LYS A 129 1.78 14.40 -5.22
N PHE A 130 2.01 13.32 -4.48
CA PHE A 130 3.35 12.83 -4.17
C PHE A 130 4.13 12.46 -5.44
N ILE A 131 3.50 11.74 -6.38
CA ILE A 131 4.11 11.37 -7.66
C ILE A 131 4.52 12.64 -8.44
N ASN A 132 3.60 13.61 -8.55
CA ASN A 132 3.87 14.87 -9.25
C ASN A 132 5.01 15.68 -8.62
N LEU A 133 5.17 15.66 -7.30
CA LEU A 133 6.24 16.41 -6.62
C LEU A 133 7.64 15.79 -6.78
N ASN A 134 7.72 14.48 -7.07
CA ASN A 134 8.98 13.75 -7.05
C ASN A 134 9.44 13.31 -8.46
N TRP A 135 8.56 13.33 -9.46
CA TRP A 135 8.87 12.87 -10.82
C TRP A 135 8.26 13.73 -11.95
N SER A 136 7.98 15.00 -11.70
CA SER A 136 7.61 16.01 -12.71
C SER A 136 8.78 16.41 -13.60
#